data_AF-L9X2M8-F1
#
_entry.id   AF-L9X2M8-F1
#
_cell.length_a   1.000
_cell.length_b   1.000
_cell.length_c   1.000
_cell.angle_alpha   90.00
_cell.angle_beta   90.00
_cell.angle_gamma   90.00
#
_symmetry.space_group_name_H-M   'P 1'
#
loop_
_entity.id
_entity.type
_entity.pdbx_description
1 polymer ?
#
loop_
_entity_poly.entity_id
_entity_poly.type
_entity_poly.pdbx_seq_one_letter_code
_entity_poly.pdbx_strand_id
1 'polypeptide(L)'
;MGYGYFLGALISILLFPVILGVVVGKNYWSAAEKLAKVPGIDPNGGVKSGGIALVFGFVIWSVVFGAAGEDDDIDSLDDLESELEQNDIHVSYLDGGDHVFLDYYSPTSTEQIDQEEVRIIALSYAALVDSGYESEYFHVIFMDSQGSDLGGYTIFPDWAQDYNDGDISEKEYLELILDMVSYD
;
A
#
# COMPACT_ATOMS: atom_id res chain seq x y z
N MET A 1 42.38 0.51 -7.96
CA MET A 1 41.54 -0.70 -7.84
C MET A 1 40.21 -0.24 -7.27
N GLY A 2 39.09 -0.29 -8.01
CA GLY A 2 37.81 0.21 -7.47
C GLY A 2 36.60 0.09 -8.41
N TYR A 3 36.77 0.34 -9.70
CA TYR A 3 35.63 0.33 -10.64
C TYR A 3 35.10 -1.08 -10.99
N GLY A 4 35.93 -2.12 -10.89
CA GLY A 4 35.51 -3.49 -11.24
C GLY A 4 34.49 -4.08 -10.26
N TYR A 5 34.56 -3.72 -8.98
CA TYR A 5 33.63 -4.25 -7.96
C TYR A 5 32.26 -3.59 -8.04
N PHE A 6 32.20 -2.30 -8.38
CA PHE A 6 30.94 -1.58 -8.56
C PHE A 6 30.14 -2.12 -9.76
N LEU A 7 30.81 -2.34 -10.89
CA LEU A 7 30.16 -2.92 -12.08
C LEU A 7 29.69 -4.36 -11.80
N GLY A 8 30.47 -5.13 -11.04
CA GLY A 8 30.08 -6.47 -10.61
C GLY A 8 28.83 -6.47 -9.72
N ALA A 9 28.74 -5.54 -8.77
CA ALA A 9 27.58 -5.43 -7.87
C ALA A 9 26.29 -5.08 -8.63
N LEU A 10 26.36 -4.13 -9.57
CA LEU A 10 25.22 -3.78 -10.44
C LEU A 10 24.74 -4.96 -11.28
N ILE A 11 25.68 -5.71 -11.88
CA ILE A 11 25.35 -6.90 -12.66
C ILE A 11 24.74 -7.99 -11.76
N SER A 12 25.25 -8.15 -10.54
CA SER A 12 24.70 -9.11 -9.58
C SER A 12 23.28 -8.77 -9.15
N ILE A 13 22.98 -7.50 -8.88
CA ILE A 13 21.61 -7.04 -8.54
C ILE A 13 20.66 -7.30 -9.71
N LEU A 14 21.11 -7.01 -10.94
CA LEU A 14 20.30 -7.18 -12.15
C LEU A 14 20.03 -8.66 -12.47
N LEU A 15 21.00 -9.55 -12.18
CA LEU A 15 20.87 -10.99 -12.45
C LEU A 15 20.25 -11.78 -11.29
N PHE A 16 20.23 -11.24 -10.07
CA PHE A 16 19.70 -11.92 -8.90
C PHE A 16 18.24 -12.42 -9.08
N PRO A 17 17.30 -11.64 -9.65
CA PRO A 17 15.92 -12.10 -9.87
C PRO A 17 15.85 -13.25 -10.88
N VAL A 18 16.68 -13.22 -11.93
CA VAL A 18 16.75 -14.29 -12.95
C VAL A 18 17.24 -15.58 -12.31
N ILE A 19 18.28 -15.48 -11.47
CA ILE A 19 18.84 -16.62 -10.75
C ILE A 19 17.80 -17.17 -9.75
N LEU A 20 17.12 -16.31 -8.99
CA LEU A 20 16.08 -16.69 -8.04
C LEU A 20 14.93 -17.41 -8.75
N GLY A 21 14.44 -16.87 -9.87
CA GLY A 21 13.38 -17.49 -10.68
C GLY A 21 13.77 -18.88 -11.20
N VAL A 22 15.01 -19.06 -11.63
CA VAL A 22 15.52 -20.39 -12.05
C VAL A 22 15.62 -21.36 -10.87
N VAL A 23 16.10 -20.91 -9.70
CA VAL A 23 16.21 -21.75 -8.50
C VAL A 23 14.83 -22.20 -8.02
N VAL A 24 13.89 -21.27 -7.91
CA VAL A 24 12.51 -21.55 -7.50
C VAL A 24 11.83 -22.47 -8.51
N GLY A 25 11.93 -22.18 -9.82
CA GLY A 25 11.34 -23.01 -10.87
C GLY A 25 11.85 -24.46 -10.89
N LYS A 26 13.15 -24.67 -10.66
CA LYS A 26 13.72 -26.02 -10.54
C LYS A 26 13.21 -26.76 -9.32
N ASN A 27 12.95 -26.06 -8.21
CA ASN A 27 12.41 -26.66 -7.00
C ASN A 27 10.95 -27.09 -7.18
N TYR A 28 10.14 -26.25 -7.86
CA TYR A 28 8.75 -26.58 -8.22
C TYR A 28 8.66 -27.76 -9.19
N TRP A 29 9.57 -27.87 -10.16
CA TRP A 29 9.58 -29.01 -11.08
C TRP A 29 9.83 -30.35 -10.36
N SER A 30 10.72 -30.34 -9.36
CA SER A 30 10.95 -31.53 -8.52
C SER A 30 9.74 -31.90 -7.64
N ALA A 31 8.97 -30.90 -7.19
CA ALA A 31 7.71 -31.14 -6.48
C ALA A 31 6.61 -31.70 -7.41
N ALA A 32 6.53 -31.20 -8.65
CA ALA A 32 5.58 -31.67 -9.65
C ALA A 32 5.81 -33.15 -10.04
N GLU A 33 7.08 -33.59 -10.16
CA GLU A 33 7.39 -35.01 -10.40
C GLU A 33 6.98 -35.93 -9.23
N LYS A 34 6.97 -35.41 -7.99
CA LYS A 34 6.52 -36.16 -6.81
C LYS A 34 4.99 -36.25 -6.77
N LEU A 35 4.29 -35.22 -7.20
CA LEU A 35 2.82 -35.19 -7.28
C LEU A 35 2.27 -36.06 -8.42
N ALA A 36 3.03 -36.21 -9.52
CA ALA A 36 2.66 -37.08 -10.65
C ALA A 36 2.63 -38.59 -10.32
N LYS A 37 3.13 -39.01 -9.14
CA LYS A 37 3.07 -40.40 -8.66
C LYS A 37 1.83 -40.71 -7.81
N VAL A 38 0.97 -39.73 -7.56
CA VAL A 38 -0.29 -39.92 -6.83
C VAL A 38 -1.36 -40.44 -7.81
N PRO A 39 -1.90 -41.66 -7.61
CA PRO A 39 -2.91 -42.21 -8.51
C PRO A 39 -4.20 -41.38 -8.45
N GLY A 40 -4.62 -40.85 -9.60
CA GLY A 40 -5.81 -40.01 -9.75
C GLY A 40 -5.57 -38.62 -10.36
N ILE A 41 -4.32 -38.24 -10.61
CA ILE A 41 -3.98 -36.98 -11.29
C ILE A 41 -3.47 -37.30 -12.70
N ASP A 42 -4.23 -36.89 -13.72
CA ASP A 42 -3.88 -37.08 -15.13
C ASP A 42 -2.89 -35.99 -15.59
N PRO A 43 -1.65 -36.35 -15.99
CA PRO A 43 -0.65 -35.38 -16.45
C PRO A 43 -1.00 -34.71 -17.80
N ASN A 44 -2.04 -35.18 -18.50
CA ASN A 44 -2.53 -34.59 -19.75
C ASN A 44 -3.75 -33.66 -19.57
N GLY A 45 -4.12 -33.32 -18.33
CA GLY A 45 -5.12 -32.31 -18.00
C GLY A 45 -4.67 -30.91 -18.41
N GLY A 46 -4.85 -30.59 -19.69
CA GLY A 46 -4.34 -29.39 -20.34
C GLY A 46 -4.87 -28.09 -19.76
N VAL A 47 -4.02 -27.42 -18.98
CA VAL A 47 -3.92 -25.96 -18.98
C VAL A 47 -2.45 -25.60 -18.81
N LYS A 48 -1.97 -24.72 -19.69
CA LYS A 48 -0.59 -24.24 -19.82
C LYS A 48 0.00 -23.78 -18.48
N SER A 49 0.68 -24.66 -17.76
CA SER A 49 1.37 -24.36 -16.49
C SER A 49 2.66 -23.54 -16.64
N GLY A 50 3.02 -23.13 -17.87
CA GLY A 50 4.08 -22.16 -18.13
C GLY A 50 3.63 -20.69 -18.11
N GLY A 51 2.33 -20.39 -17.95
CA GLY A 51 1.79 -19.03 -18.09
C GLY A 51 1.44 -18.29 -16.79
N ILE A 52 1.36 -18.97 -15.65
CA ILE A 52 0.84 -18.36 -14.40
C ILE A 52 1.95 -17.88 -13.47
N ALA A 53 3.19 -18.34 -13.63
CA ALA A 53 4.33 -17.86 -12.85
C ALA A 53 4.81 -16.46 -13.26
N LEU A 54 4.46 -15.98 -14.46
CA LEU A 54 4.84 -14.63 -14.93
C LEU A 54 3.85 -13.54 -14.48
N VAL A 55 2.63 -13.88 -14.05
CA VAL A 55 1.64 -12.89 -13.61
C VAL A 55 1.92 -12.42 -12.18
N PHE A 56 2.35 -13.31 -11.28
CA PHE A 56 2.72 -12.90 -9.92
C PHE A 56 4.05 -12.14 -9.83
N GLY A 57 4.96 -12.35 -10.78
CA GLY A 57 6.21 -11.58 -10.85
C GLY A 57 6.02 -10.15 -11.37
N PHE A 58 5.00 -9.90 -12.19
CA PHE A 58 4.77 -8.58 -12.78
C PHE A 58 3.84 -7.71 -11.94
N VAL A 59 2.88 -8.29 -11.20
CA VAL A 59 1.98 -7.51 -10.33
C VAL A 59 2.71 -6.96 -9.10
N ILE A 60 3.65 -7.73 -8.53
CA ILE A 60 4.44 -7.25 -7.38
C ILE A 60 5.46 -6.19 -7.83
N TRP A 61 5.96 -6.25 -9.06
CA TRP A 61 6.85 -5.22 -9.60
C TRP A 61 6.13 -4.03 -10.22
N SER A 62 4.85 -4.13 -10.61
CA SER A 62 4.08 -2.96 -11.05
C SER A 62 3.63 -2.06 -9.90
N VAL A 63 3.54 -2.59 -8.68
CA VAL A 63 3.38 -1.77 -7.47
C VAL A 63 4.71 -1.12 -7.05
N VAL A 64 5.86 -1.74 -7.40
CA VAL A 64 7.18 -1.24 -6.96
C VAL A 64 7.92 -0.41 -8.03
N PHE A 65 7.58 -0.52 -9.32
CA PHE A 65 8.24 0.21 -10.43
C PHE A 65 7.31 0.51 -11.62
N GLY A 66 5.99 0.33 -11.48
CA GLY A 66 5.03 0.33 -12.59
C GLY A 66 4.25 1.62 -12.81
N ALA A 67 4.61 2.72 -12.14
CA ALA A 67 4.23 4.05 -12.56
C ALA A 67 5.52 4.79 -12.95
N ALA A 68 5.71 4.96 -14.26
CA ALA A 68 6.48 6.09 -14.77
C ALA A 68 5.57 7.33 -14.83
N GLY A 69 4.82 7.56 -13.74
CA GLY A 69 4.43 8.90 -13.32
C GLY A 69 5.59 9.45 -12.51
N GLU A 70 5.66 10.75 -12.29
CA GLU A 70 6.46 11.27 -11.19
C GLU A 70 6.10 10.44 -9.94
N ASP A 71 7.11 9.94 -9.21
CA ASP A 71 6.89 9.47 -7.85
C ASP A 71 6.43 10.74 -7.12
N ASP A 72 5.11 10.98 -7.10
CA ASP A 72 4.49 12.04 -6.32
C ASP A 72 4.58 11.58 -4.86
N ASP A 73 5.81 11.59 -4.35
CA ASP A 73 6.11 11.40 -2.95
C ASP A 73 5.25 12.40 -2.18
N ILE A 74 4.44 11.92 -1.24
CA ILE A 74 3.62 12.80 -0.40
C ILE A 74 4.57 13.43 0.62
N ASP A 75 5.14 14.58 0.31
CA ASP A 75 6.08 15.31 1.19
C ASP A 75 5.52 16.63 1.73
N SER A 76 4.33 17.01 1.28
CA SER A 76 3.61 18.20 1.73
C SER A 76 2.10 17.96 1.89
N LEU A 77 1.41 18.91 2.51
CA LEU A 77 -0.05 18.87 2.61
C LEU A 77 -0.74 19.05 1.25
N ASP A 78 -0.13 19.82 0.35
CA ASP A 78 -0.66 20.01 -1.01
C ASP A 78 -0.62 18.68 -1.80
N ASP A 79 0.41 17.86 -1.58
CA ASP A 79 0.52 16.53 -2.18
C ASP A 79 -0.45 15.54 -1.53
N LEU A 80 -0.64 15.63 -0.21
CA LEU A 80 -1.66 14.85 0.50
C LEU A 80 -3.05 15.16 -0.06
N GLU A 81 -3.43 16.43 -0.18
CA GLU A 81 -4.70 16.83 -0.78
C GLU A 81 -4.84 16.29 -2.20
N SER A 82 -3.80 16.43 -3.02
CA SER A 82 -3.77 15.96 -4.40
C SER A 82 -3.94 14.44 -4.50
N GLU A 83 -3.32 13.66 -3.61
CA GLU A 83 -3.48 12.20 -3.57
C GLU A 83 -4.92 11.82 -3.18
N LEU A 84 -5.51 12.50 -2.19
CA LEU A 84 -6.89 12.24 -1.76
C LEU A 84 -7.89 12.53 -2.90
N GLU A 85 -7.75 13.67 -3.58
CA GLU A 85 -8.62 14.01 -4.71
C GLU A 85 -8.48 13.05 -5.89
N GLN A 86 -7.27 12.54 -6.16
CA GLN A 86 -7.02 11.52 -7.19
C GLN A 86 -7.72 10.18 -6.88
N ASN A 87 -7.97 9.90 -5.60
CA ASN A 87 -8.67 8.72 -5.12
C ASN A 87 -10.16 8.99 -4.84
N ASP A 88 -10.75 10.01 -5.48
CA ASP A 88 -12.17 10.40 -5.36
C ASP A 88 -12.60 10.83 -3.94
N ILE A 89 -11.66 11.18 -3.05
CA ILE A 89 -11.95 11.75 -1.73
C ILE A 89 -12.05 13.27 -1.88
N HIS A 90 -13.27 13.79 -1.78
CA HIS A 90 -13.52 15.22 -1.98
C HIS A 90 -13.17 16.01 -0.71
N VAL A 91 -11.96 16.58 -0.68
CA VAL A 91 -11.46 17.42 0.41
C VAL A 91 -12.23 18.74 0.45
N SER A 92 -12.74 19.08 1.63
CA SER A 92 -13.40 20.36 1.92
C SER A 92 -12.45 21.34 2.59
N TYR A 93 -11.61 20.83 3.48
CA TYR A 93 -10.63 21.62 4.22
C TYR A 93 -9.46 20.72 4.61
N LEU A 94 -8.24 21.18 4.35
CA LEU A 94 -7.00 20.59 4.82
C LEU A 94 -6.10 21.70 5.35
N ASP A 95 -5.60 21.54 6.57
CA ASP A 95 -4.68 22.49 7.17
C ASP A 95 -3.70 21.80 8.11
N GLY A 96 -2.55 22.44 8.30
CA GLY A 96 -1.45 21.95 9.12
C GLY A 96 -1.06 22.91 10.24
N GLY A 97 -0.19 22.45 11.11
CA GLY A 97 0.30 23.19 12.27
C GLY A 97 0.84 22.20 13.29
N ASP A 98 0.44 22.37 14.56
CA ASP A 98 0.73 21.39 15.60
C ASP A 98 0.02 20.05 15.33
N HIS A 99 -1.09 20.07 14.59
CA HIS A 99 -1.83 18.89 14.13
C HIS A 99 -2.25 19.10 12.67
N VAL A 100 -2.51 18.00 11.97
CA VAL A 100 -3.15 18.02 10.65
C VAL A 100 -4.65 17.88 10.85
N PHE A 101 -5.45 18.61 10.08
CA PHE A 101 -6.89 18.57 10.15
C PHE A 101 -7.48 18.41 8.74
N LEU A 102 -8.32 17.41 8.54
CA LEU A 102 -8.99 17.10 7.27
C LEU A 102 -10.51 17.03 7.47
N ASP A 103 -11.25 17.83 6.71
CA ASP A 103 -12.67 17.65 6.47
C ASP A 103 -12.88 17.15 5.04
N TYR A 104 -13.64 16.06 4.86
CA TYR A 104 -13.97 15.55 3.53
C TYR A 104 -15.44 15.13 3.41
N TYR A 105 -15.96 15.13 2.18
CA TYR A 105 -17.31 14.67 1.88
C TYR A 105 -17.32 13.18 1.58
N SER A 106 -18.09 12.41 2.36
CA SER A 106 -18.30 10.99 2.07
C SER A 106 -19.57 10.81 1.22
N PRO A 107 -19.54 9.99 0.16
CA PRO A 107 -20.72 9.61 -0.61
C PRO A 107 -21.65 8.68 0.20
N THR A 108 -21.14 8.10 1.31
CA THR A 108 -21.88 7.17 2.14
C THR A 108 -22.86 7.92 3.04
N SER A 109 -24.14 7.90 2.65
CA SER A 109 -25.25 8.51 3.40
C SER A 109 -25.64 7.81 4.71
N THR A 110 -24.86 6.82 5.17
CA THR A 110 -25.15 6.02 6.37
C THR A 110 -24.13 6.32 7.47
N GLU A 111 -24.52 6.13 8.74
CA GLU A 111 -23.67 6.20 9.96
C GLU A 111 -22.53 5.14 9.99
N GLN A 112 -21.98 4.76 8.84
CA GLN A 112 -20.87 3.82 8.73
C GLN A 112 -19.85 4.42 7.78
N ILE A 113 -18.64 4.60 8.29
CA ILE A 113 -17.50 5.06 7.50
C ILE A 113 -17.13 4.00 6.44
N ASP A 114 -16.74 4.45 5.24
CA ASP A 114 -16.18 3.55 4.25
C ASP A 114 -14.73 3.18 4.65
N GLN A 115 -14.49 1.89 4.85
CA GLN A 115 -13.16 1.42 5.24
C GLN A 115 -12.11 1.65 4.16
N GLU A 116 -12.49 1.73 2.88
CA GLU A 116 -11.53 2.04 1.82
C GLU A 116 -11.11 3.51 1.87
N GLU A 117 -12.01 4.44 2.19
CA GLU A 117 -11.67 5.86 2.40
C GLU A 117 -10.70 6.02 3.56
N VAL A 118 -10.98 5.36 4.70
CA VAL A 118 -10.06 5.33 5.87
C VAL A 118 -8.71 4.79 5.47
N ARG A 119 -8.70 3.71 4.68
CA ARG A 119 -7.45 3.08 4.21
C ARG A 119 -6.63 4.03 3.36
N ILE A 120 -7.24 4.71 2.38
CA ILE A 120 -6.56 5.67 1.53
C ILE A 120 -5.97 6.80 2.38
N ILE A 121 -6.78 7.45 3.24
CA ILE A 121 -6.35 8.56 4.10
C ILE A 121 -5.21 8.13 5.04
N ALA A 122 -5.34 6.96 5.66
CA ALA A 122 -4.34 6.44 6.59
C ALA A 122 -2.99 6.18 5.92
N LEU A 123 -2.99 5.60 4.71
CA LEU A 123 -1.78 5.30 3.96
C LEU A 123 -1.15 6.57 3.38
N SER A 124 -1.94 7.52 2.90
CA SER A 124 -1.43 8.82 2.43
C SER A 124 -0.80 9.61 3.58
N TYR A 125 -1.40 9.59 4.77
CA TYR A 125 -0.79 10.19 5.96
C TYR A 125 0.49 9.46 6.40
N ALA A 126 0.54 8.13 6.29
CA ALA A 126 1.75 7.39 6.59
C ALA A 126 2.91 7.76 5.65
N ALA A 127 2.65 7.94 4.36
CA ALA A 127 3.63 8.45 3.41
C ALA A 127 4.10 9.88 3.79
N LEU A 128 3.18 10.76 4.19
CA LEU A 128 3.51 12.11 4.67
C LEU A 128 4.44 12.06 5.90
N VAL A 129 4.18 11.17 6.86
CA VAL A 129 5.05 10.97 8.03
C VAL A 129 6.43 10.42 7.61
N ASP A 130 6.50 9.48 6.67
CA ASP A 130 7.76 8.92 6.16
C ASP A 130 8.66 9.97 5.49
N SER A 131 8.05 10.99 4.87
CA SER A 131 8.77 12.13 4.30
C SER A 131 9.46 13.03 5.34
N GLY A 132 9.12 12.86 6.62
CA GLY A 132 9.61 13.67 7.74
C GLY A 132 8.70 14.82 8.12
N TYR A 133 7.44 14.83 7.67
CA TYR A 133 6.43 15.78 8.16
C TYR A 133 6.11 15.49 9.63
N GLU A 134 6.23 16.51 10.49
CA GLU A 134 5.97 16.38 11.92
C GLU A 134 4.59 16.97 12.27
N SER A 135 3.77 16.20 13.01
CA SER A 135 2.54 16.70 13.65
C SER A 135 2.26 15.88 14.92
N GLU A 136 1.46 16.41 15.85
CA GLU A 136 1.06 15.68 17.07
C GLU A 136 0.02 14.58 16.76
N TYR A 137 -0.88 14.83 15.81
CA TYR A 137 -1.88 13.89 15.32
C TYR A 137 -2.53 14.42 14.03
N PHE A 138 -3.22 13.53 13.32
CA PHE A 138 -4.07 13.86 12.18
C PHE A 138 -5.54 13.61 12.54
N HIS A 139 -6.33 14.68 12.59
CA HIS A 139 -7.75 14.63 12.87
C HIS A 139 -8.56 14.67 11.57
N VAL A 140 -9.50 13.74 11.43
CA VAL A 140 -10.30 13.59 10.21
C VAL A 140 -11.78 13.63 10.56
N ILE A 141 -12.54 14.48 9.87
CA ILE A 141 -14.00 14.57 9.92
C ILE A 141 -14.55 14.21 8.55
N PHE A 142 -15.60 13.39 8.53
CA PHE A 142 -16.33 13.06 7.31
C PHE A 142 -17.75 13.61 7.38
N MET A 143 -18.18 14.25 6.29
CA MET A 143 -19.44 14.97 6.20
C MET A 143 -20.36 14.37 5.14
N ASP A 144 -21.66 14.61 5.29
CA ASP A 144 -22.64 14.33 4.26
C ASP A 144 -22.59 15.37 3.12
N SER A 145 -23.34 15.11 2.04
CA SER A 145 -23.44 16.02 0.89
C SER A 145 -23.99 17.43 1.20
N GLN A 146 -24.53 17.68 2.40
CA GLN A 146 -24.98 18.99 2.85
C GLN A 146 -23.95 19.70 3.74
N GLY A 147 -22.82 19.07 4.04
CA GLY A 147 -21.80 19.58 4.97
C GLY A 147 -22.18 19.39 6.43
N SER A 148 -23.02 18.39 6.73
CA SER A 148 -23.29 17.99 8.13
C SER A 148 -22.28 16.94 8.55
N ASP A 149 -21.65 17.14 9.70
CA ASP A 149 -20.72 16.18 10.29
C ASP A 149 -21.42 14.84 10.54
N LEU A 150 -20.82 13.75 10.06
CA LEU A 150 -21.29 12.38 10.30
C LEU A 150 -20.47 11.68 11.40
N GLY A 151 -19.24 12.15 11.60
CA GLY A 151 -18.31 11.61 12.58
C GLY A 151 -16.87 11.96 12.24
N GLY A 152 -15.94 11.35 12.96
CA GLY A 152 -14.51 11.55 12.76
C GLY A 152 -13.66 10.53 13.48
N TYR A 153 -12.37 10.60 13.22
CA TYR A 153 -11.34 9.75 13.83
C TYR A 153 -10.01 10.50 13.93
N THR A 154 -9.03 9.91 14.60
CA THR A 154 -7.70 10.50 14.79
C THR A 154 -6.64 9.46 14.55
N ILE A 155 -5.61 9.83 13.77
CA ILE A 155 -4.45 9.01 13.47
C ILE A 155 -3.25 9.61 14.19
N PHE A 156 -2.52 8.79 14.94
CA PHE A 156 -1.30 9.21 15.62
C PHE A 156 -0.06 8.95 14.75
N PRO A 157 0.91 9.89 14.71
CA PRO A 157 2.13 9.73 13.92
C PRO A 157 2.94 8.49 14.32
N ASP A 158 2.94 8.11 15.60
CA ASP A 158 3.64 6.91 16.08
C ASP A 158 3.11 5.63 15.40
N TRP A 159 1.80 5.55 15.12
CA TRP A 159 1.24 4.38 14.42
C TRP A 159 1.61 4.34 12.95
N ALA A 160 1.65 5.50 12.30
CA ALA A 160 2.12 5.65 10.93
C ALA A 160 3.61 5.26 10.82
N GLN A 161 4.42 5.71 11.78
CA GLN A 161 5.84 5.36 11.86
C GLN A 161 6.04 3.85 12.08
N ASP A 162 5.34 3.25 13.04
CA ASP A 162 5.39 1.79 13.28
C ASP A 162 5.00 1.00 12.01
N TYR A 163 4.04 1.51 11.22
CA TYR A 163 3.68 0.90 9.94
C TYR A 163 4.79 1.04 8.89
N ASN A 164 5.35 2.24 8.72
CA ASN A 164 6.43 2.52 7.75
C ASN A 164 7.71 1.73 8.05
N ASP A 165 8.03 1.57 9.34
CA ASP A 165 9.16 0.76 9.80
C ASP A 165 8.90 -0.76 9.66
N GLY A 166 7.64 -1.16 9.38
CA GLY A 166 7.22 -2.54 9.24
C GLY A 166 7.05 -3.29 10.56
N ASP A 167 6.94 -2.55 11.67
CA ASP A 167 6.70 -3.09 13.01
C ASP A 167 5.24 -3.54 13.20
N ILE A 168 4.29 -2.89 12.54
CA ILE A 168 2.90 -3.32 12.42
C ILE A 168 2.49 -3.51 10.95
N SER A 169 1.58 -4.44 10.70
CA SER A 169 1.01 -4.63 9.36
C SER A 169 0.00 -3.54 9.02
N GLU A 170 -0.25 -3.33 7.71
CA GLU A 170 -1.35 -2.45 7.23
C GLU A 170 -2.67 -2.76 7.94
N LYS A 171 -2.96 -4.05 8.12
CA LYS A 171 -4.18 -4.48 8.81
C LYS A 171 -4.22 -4.00 10.26
N GLU A 172 -3.13 -4.15 11.01
CA GLU A 172 -3.05 -3.71 12.40
C GLU A 172 -3.13 -2.18 12.51
N TYR A 173 -2.49 -1.46 11.59
CA TYR A 173 -2.57 0.00 11.49
C TYR A 173 -4.01 0.48 11.27
N LEU A 174 -4.74 -0.12 10.32
CA LEU A 174 -6.14 0.20 10.06
C LEU A 174 -7.05 -0.19 11.23
N GLU A 175 -6.80 -1.33 11.90
CA GLU A 175 -7.57 -1.72 13.10
C GLU A 175 -7.44 -0.68 14.22
N LEU A 176 -6.25 -0.12 14.46
CA LEU A 176 -6.05 0.96 15.44
C LEU A 176 -6.87 2.21 15.10
N ILE A 177 -6.91 2.60 13.82
CA ILE A 177 -7.63 3.79 13.37
C ILE A 177 -9.15 3.56 13.44
N LEU A 178 -9.63 2.41 12.99
CA LEU A 178 -11.06 2.07 12.98
C LEU A 178 -11.63 1.98 14.41
N ASP A 179 -10.83 1.58 15.40
CA ASP A 179 -11.21 1.60 16.82
C ASP A 179 -11.40 3.03 17.37
N MET A 180 -10.86 4.05 16.71
CA MET A 180 -10.99 5.47 17.08
C MET A 180 -12.18 6.16 16.42
N VAL A 181 -12.88 5.51 15.49
CA VAL A 181 -14.02 6.11 14.78
C VAL A 181 -15.16 6.39 15.76
N SER A 182 -15.60 7.64 15.79
CA SER A 182 -16.77 8.10 16.52
C SER A 182 -17.78 8.74 15.57
N TYR A 183 -19.07 8.54 15.86
CA TYR A 183 -20.19 9.13 15.13
C TYR A 183 -20.89 10.17 16.01
N ASP A 184 -21.34 11.26 15.40
CA ASP A 184 -22.07 12.35 16.07
C ASP A 184 -23.60 12.14 16.11
#